data_AF-Q4T221-F1
#
_entry.id   AF-Q4T221-F1
#
_cell.length_a   1.000
_cell.length_b   1.000
_cell.length_c   1.000
_cell.angle_alpha   90.00
_cell.angle_beta   90.00
_cell.angle_gamma   90.00
#
_symmetry.space_group_name_H-M   'P 1'
#
loop_
_entity.id
_entity.type
_entity.pdbx_description
1 polymer ?
#
loop_
_entity_poly.entity_id
_entity_poly.type
_entity_poly.pdbx_seq_one_letter_code
_entity_poly.pdbx_strand_id
1 'polypeptide(L)' 'MATVEVSEAEKVYVLHGIRDDLRVDGRGCEDYRHMEIETDVVSNTDGSAKVTLGHTVVLVGIKTEIGKTKSCCTK' A
#
# COMPACT_ATOMS: atom_id res chain seq x y z
N MET A 1 12.20 -12.93 -8.64
CA MET A 1 12.10 -11.99 -7.50
C MET A 1 13.35 -12.18 -6.67
N ALA A 2 14.13 -11.12 -6.45
CA ALA A 2 15.34 -11.23 -5.64
C ALA A 2 14.93 -11.51 -4.19
N THR A 3 15.36 -12.64 -3.64
CA THR A 3 15.28 -12.91 -2.21
C THR A 3 16.31 -12.00 -1.55
N VAL A 4 15.84 -10.97 -0.84
CA VAL A 4 16.72 -10.11 -0.06
C VAL A 4 17.24 -10.94 1.10
N GLU A 5 18.51 -11.33 1.05
CA GLU A 5 19.19 -11.99 2.15
C GLU A 5 19.65 -10.92 3.15
N VAL A 6 19.04 -10.95 4.33
CA VAL A 6 19.36 -10.06 5.45
C VAL A 6 20.40 -10.73 6.33
N SER A 7 21.40 -9.99 6.78
CA SER A 7 22.45 -10.51 7.68
C SER A 7 21.85 -10.98 9.01
N GLU A 8 22.45 -11.99 9.64
CA GLU A 8 22.01 -12.49 10.94
C GLU A 8 22.04 -11.38 12.02
N ALA A 9 23.01 -10.47 11.95
CA ALA A 9 23.11 -9.34 12.88
C ALA A 9 21.93 -8.36 12.72
N GLU A 10 21.50 -8.10 11.48
CA GLU A 10 20.38 -7.22 11.19
C GLU A 10 19.06 -7.82 11.68
N LYS A 11 18.88 -9.14 11.52
CA LYS A 11 17.71 -9.85 12.07
C LYS A 11 17.63 -9.71 13.58
N VAL A 12 18.76 -9.91 14.26
CA VAL A 12 18.85 -9.77 15.72
C VAL A 12 18.53 -8.34 16.14
N TYR A 13 19.06 -7.33 15.46
CA TYR A 13 18.75 -5.92 15.72
C TYR A 13 17.25 -5.63 15.61
N VAL A 14 16.59 -6.10 14.54
CA VAL A 14 15.15 -5.90 14.35
C VAL A 14 14.33 -6.60 15.45
N LEU A 15 14.71 -7.82 15.84
CA LEU A 15 14.02 -8.56 16.90
C LEU A 15 14.15 -7.88 18.28
N HIS A 16 15.32 -7.32 18.60
CA HIS A 16 15.49 -6.55 19.83
C HIS A 16 14.71 -5.24 19.80
N GLY A 17 14.76 -4.51 18.67
CA GLY A 17 14.00 -3.27 18.51
C GLY A 17 12.50 -3.46 18.71
N ILE A 18 11.91 -4.55 18.22
CA ILE A 18 10.49 -4.88 18.45
C ILE A 18 10.17 -5.05 19.95
N ARG A 19 11.10 -5.61 20.75
CA ARG A 19 10.88 -5.76 22.20
C ARG A 19 10.90 -4.43 22.94
N ASP A 20 11.67 -3.48 22.42
CA ASP A 20 11.83 -2.14 22.98
C ASP A 20 10.84 -1.14 22.34
N ASP A 21 9.85 -1.64 21.57
CA ASP A 21 8.85 -0.85 20.82
C ASP A 21 9.46 0.20 19.87
N LEU A 22 10.65 -0.10 19.34
CA LEU A 22 11.43 0.78 18.47
C LEU A 22 11.73 0.12 17.13
N ARG A 23 11.18 0.69 16.06
CA ARG A 23 11.48 0.26 14.68
C ARG A 23 12.73 0.95 14.14
N VAL A 24 13.25 0.43 13.03
CA VAL A 24 14.46 0.91 12.35
C VAL A 24 14.39 2.40 11.95
N ASP A 25 13.18 2.92 11.74
CA ASP A 25 12.89 4.30 11.37
C ASP A 25 12.48 5.18 12.57
N GLY A 26 12.63 4.68 13.80
CA GLY A 26 12.36 5.42 15.04
C GLY A 26 10.87 5.54 15.40
N ARG A 27 10.00 4.76 14.75
CA ARG A 27 8.55 4.74 14.99
C ARG A 27 8.18 3.60 15.94
N GLY A 28 7.09 3.75 16.68
CA GLY A 28 6.51 2.68 17.50
C GLY A 28 5.97 1.53 16.66
N CYS A 29 5.70 0.38 17.29
CA CYS A 29 5.11 -0.76 16.60
C CYS A 29 3.71 -0.48 16.04
N GLU A 30 2.94 0.41 16.67
CA GLU A 30 1.58 0.78 16.25
C GLU A 30 1.53 2.01 15.34
N ASP A 31 2.65 2.72 15.17
CA ASP A 31 2.69 3.96 14.40
C ASP A 31 2.68 3.72 12.89
N TYR A 32 1.73 4.34 12.21
CA TYR A 32 1.63 4.27 10.75
C TYR A 32 2.64 5.17 10.03
N ARG A 33 2.88 4.92 8.73
CA ARG A 33 3.67 5.84 7.90
C ARG A 33 2.83 7.09 7.65
N HIS A 34 3.45 8.26 7.46
CA HIS A 34 2.69 9.42 7.00
C HIS A 34 1.97 9.08 5.69
N MET A 35 0.67 9.38 5.65
CA MET A 35 -0.19 9.09 4.51
C MET A 35 -0.62 10.38 3.84
N GLU A 36 -0.40 10.46 2.54
CA GLU A 36 -0.84 11.56 1.71
C GLU A 36 -1.79 10.99 0.65
N ILE A 37 -2.98 11.58 0.56
CA ILE A 37 -4.00 11.20 -0.42
C ILE A 37 -4.22 12.39 -1.33
N GLU A 38 -3.95 12.19 -2.62
CA GLU A 38 -4.31 13.14 -3.67
C GLU A 38 -5.41 12.52 -4.52
N THR A 39 -6.56 13.18 -4.60
CA THR A 39 -7.65 12.82 -5.51
C THR A 39 -7.51 13.59 -6.83
N ASP A 40 -8.08 13.06 -7.91
CA ASP A 40 -8.12 13.69 -9.24
C ASP A 40 -6.73 13.98 -9.85
N VAL A 41 -5.81 13.02 -9.69
CA VAL A 41 -4.46 13.09 -10.28
C VAL A 41 -4.47 12.80 -11.79
N VAL A 42 -5.40 11.96 -12.26
CA VAL A 42 -5.50 11.54 -13.65
C VAL A 42 -6.80 12.09 -14.25
N SER A 43 -6.68 12.98 -15.23
CA SER A 43 -7.80 13.64 -15.90
C SER A 43 -8.56 12.75 -16.90
N ASN A 44 -8.03 11.58 -17.24
CA ASN A 44 -8.59 10.68 -18.26
C ASN A 44 -9.50 9.57 -17.67
N THR A 45 -9.74 9.57 -16.36
CA THR A 45 -10.50 8.54 -15.65
C THR A 45 -11.67 9.17 -14.91
N ASP A 46 -12.78 8.43 -14.76
CA ASP A 46 -13.99 8.91 -14.05
C ASP A 46 -13.72 9.21 -12.58
N GLY A 47 -12.73 8.54 -12.00
CA GLY A 47 -12.16 8.87 -10.70
C GLY A 47 -10.72 8.39 -10.60
N SER A 48 -9.89 9.14 -9.88
CA SER A 48 -8.52 8.72 -9.59
C SER A 48 -8.10 9.10 -8.18
N ALA A 49 -7.23 8.28 -7.61
CA ALA A 49 -6.61 8.53 -6.32
C ALA A 49 -5.15 8.05 -6.34
N LYS A 50 -4.25 8.93 -5.90
CA LYS A 50 -2.86 8.61 -5.62
C LYS A 50 -2.68 8.60 -4.10
N VAL A 51 -2.23 7.48 -3.57
CA VAL A 51 -1.98 7.30 -2.14
C VAL A 51 -0.48 7.06 -1.95
N THR A 52 0.16 7.94 -1.21
CA THR A 52 1.58 7.84 -0.84
C THR A 52 1.69 7.45 0.63
N LEU A 53 2.36 6.32 0.89
CA LEU A 53 2.66 5.81 2.24
C LEU A 53 4.18 5.69 2.40
N GLY A 54 4.84 6.79 2.77
CA GLY A 54 6.30 6.85 2.83
C GLY A 54 6.93 6.54 1.45
N HIS A 55 7.59 5.38 1.32
CA HIS A 55 8.23 4.96 0.06
C HIS A 55 7.32 4.18 -0.90
N THR A 56 6.12 3.79 -0.47
CA THR A 56 5.18 3.07 -1.32
C THR A 56 4.16 4.03 -1.90
N VAL A 57 4.03 4.04 -3.22
CA VAL A 57 3.05 4.86 -3.95
C VAL A 57 2.09 3.92 -4.66
N VAL A 58 0.80 4.13 -4.44
CA VAL A 58 -0.29 3.39 -5.09
C VAL A 58 -1.12 4.36 -5.91
N LEU A 59 -1.36 4.04 -7.17
CA LEU A 59 -2.24 4.80 -8.06
C LEU A 59 -3.44 3.94 -8.45
N VAL A 60 -4.63 4.45 -8.20
CA VAL A 60 -5.90 3.78 -8.53
C VAL A 60 -6.68 4.66 -9.49
N GLY A 61 -7.20 4.05 -10.56
CA GLY A 61 -8.09 4.68 -11.52
C GLY A 61 -9.38 3.87 -11.65
N ILE A 62 -10.51 4.56 -11.65
CA ILE A 62 -11.83 3.99 -11.88
C ILE A 62 -12.28 4.41 -13.27
N LYS A 63 -12.71 3.42 -14.05
CA LYS A 63 -13.36 3.64 -15.34
C LYS A 63 -14.65 2.85 -15.38
N THR A 64 -15.73 3.57 -15.66
CA THR A 64 -17.08 3.02 -15.72
C THR A 64 -17.52 2.88 -17.17
N GLU A 65 -18.13 1.75 -17.49
CA GLU A 65 -18.69 1.49 -18.81
C GLU A 65 -20.10 0.90 -18.65
N ILE A 66 -21.01 1.28 -19.55
CA ILE A 66 -22.37 0.76 -19.54
C ILE A 66 -22.34 -0.66 -20.14
N GLY A 67 -22.43 -1.66 -19.27
CA GLY A 67 -22.50 -3.07 -19.66
C GLY A 67 -23.93 -3.61 -19.65
N LYS A 68 -24.21 -4.61 -20.49
CA LYS A 68 -25.44 -5.39 -20.38
C LYS A 68 -25.33 -6.32 -19.16
N THR A 69 -26.35 -6.31 -18.31
CA THR A 69 -26.45 -7.26 -17.20
C THR A 69 -26.43 -8.69 -17.74
N LYS A 70 -25.58 -9.55 -17.18
CA LYS A 70 -25.65 -10.98 -17.48
C LYS A 70 -26.98 -11.50 -16.95
N SER A 71 -27.95 -11.70 -17.83
CA SER A 71 -29.24 -12.29 -17.48
C SER A 71 -29.00 -13.76 -17.13
N CYS A 72 -28.75 -14.02 -15.85
CA CYS A 72 -28.81 -15.37 -15.31
C CYS A 72 -30.28 -15.71 -15.12
N CYS A 73 -30.91 -16.25 -16.15
CA CYS A 73 -32.02 -17.20 -16.04
C CYS A 73 -32.40 -17.71 -17.43
N THR A 74 -31.68 -18.73 -17.91
CA THR A 74 -32.31 -19.72 -18.78
C THR A 74 -32.22 -21.04 -18.02
N LYS A 75 -33.39 -21.66 -17.89
CA LYS A 75 -33.69 -22.89 -17.14
C LYS A 75 -32.73 -24.04 -17.46
#